data_AF-A0A7E6EHW7-F1
#
_entry.id   AF-A0A7E6EHW7-F1
#
_cell.length_a   1.000
_cell.length_b   1.000
_cell.length_c   1.000
_cell.angle_alpha   90.00
_cell.angle_beta   90.00
_cell.angle_gamma   90.00
#
_symmetry.space_group_name_H-M   'P 1'
#
loop_
_entity.id
_entity.type
_entity.pdbx_description
1 polymer ?
#
loop_
_entity_poly.entity_id
_entity_poly.type
_entity_poly.pdbx_seq_one_letter_code
_entity_poly.pdbx_strand_id
1 'polypeptide(L)'
;GSHYSSYLYDAVFIYALLVKKCLTSQLDFRNGSLMLEIARNITFISDAIMSPVQFDSNADRMPVYTIWDYTSPTGIGRLVAIEELSYSEKYIKMVAPFKWFTKDGKAPADVPECGFDGSLCIYDNS
;
A
#
# COMPACT_ATOMS: atom_id res chain seq x y z
N GLY A 1 -16.61 11.04 -1.00
CA GLY A 1 -15.78 11.33 0.19
C GLY A 1 -14.32 11.28 -0.22
N SER A 2 -13.44 12.00 0.48
CA SER A 2 -12.00 12.02 0.19
C SER A 2 -11.33 10.70 0.59
N HIS A 3 -10.39 10.17 -0.20
CA HIS A 3 -9.60 9.00 0.23
C HIS A 3 -8.80 9.27 1.52
N TYR A 4 -8.53 10.53 1.84
CA TYR A 4 -7.86 10.91 3.07
C TYR A 4 -8.75 10.82 4.32
N SER A 5 -10.08 10.77 4.16
CA SER A 5 -10.97 10.70 5.32
C SER A 5 -10.90 9.37 6.05
N SER A 6 -10.66 8.26 5.34
CA SER A 6 -10.44 6.95 5.98
C SER A 6 -9.13 6.91 6.75
N TYR A 7 -8.07 7.54 6.23
CA TYR A 7 -6.78 7.60 6.96
C TYR A 7 -6.89 8.41 8.25
N LEU A 8 -7.60 9.54 8.22
CA LEU A 8 -7.85 10.33 9.43
C LEU A 8 -8.71 9.55 10.44
N TYR A 9 -9.76 8.86 9.96
CA TYR A 9 -10.60 8.01 10.80
C TYR A 9 -9.75 6.93 11.50
N ASP A 10 -8.96 6.18 10.74
CA ASP A 10 -8.10 5.13 11.29
C ASP A 10 -7.07 5.70 12.27
N ALA A 11 -6.47 6.85 11.98
CA ALA A 11 -5.50 7.49 12.89
C ALA A 11 -6.12 7.80 14.26
N VAL A 12 -7.34 8.36 14.29
CA VAL A 12 -8.05 8.64 15.54
C VAL A 12 -8.46 7.35 16.25
N PHE A 13 -8.92 6.34 15.50
CA PHE A 13 -9.30 5.04 16.07
C PHE A 13 -8.10 4.33 16.71
N ILE A 14 -6.97 4.28 16.02
CA ILE A 14 -5.72 3.68 16.50
C ILE A 14 -5.21 4.43 17.74
N TYR A 15 -5.27 5.76 17.74
CA TYR A 15 -4.95 6.54 18.93
C TYR A 15 -5.81 6.15 20.13
N ALA A 16 -7.13 5.98 19.95
CA ALA A 16 -8.02 5.50 21.00
C ALA A 16 -7.66 4.09 21.50
N LEU A 17 -7.24 3.18 20.62
CA LEU A 17 -6.72 1.86 21.00
C LEU A 17 -5.44 1.95 21.83
N LEU A 18 -4.51 2.85 21.46
CA LEU A 18 -3.28 3.11 22.23
C LEU A 18 -3.58 3.70 23.60
N VAL A 19 -4.50 4.66 23.70
CA VAL A 19 -4.99 5.21 24.98
C VAL A 19 -5.58 4.10 25.85
N LYS A 20 -6.46 3.27 25.28
CA LYS A 20 -7.03 2.10 25.97
C LYS A 20 -5.93 1.18 26.50
N LYS A 21 -4.92 0.86 25.67
CA LYS A 21 -3.79 0.00 26.04
C LYS A 21 -2.97 0.61 27.19
N CYS A 22 -2.74 1.92 27.18
CA CYS A 22 -2.06 2.61 28.27
C CYS A 22 -2.87 2.51 29.57
N LEU A 23 -4.16 2.82 29.53
CA LEU A 23 -5.05 2.76 30.70
C LEU A 23 -5.10 1.34 31.29
N THR A 24 -5.24 0.30 30.46
CA THR A 24 -5.25 -1.10 30.93
C THR A 24 -3.92 -1.53 31.52
N SER A 25 -2.82 -0.92 31.08
CA SER A 25 -1.46 -1.21 31.56
C SER A 25 -1.02 -0.27 32.69
N GLN A 26 -1.92 0.59 33.20
CA GLN A 26 -1.62 1.61 34.22
C GLN A 26 -0.49 2.59 33.82
N LEU A 27 -0.38 2.88 32.51
CA LEU A 27 0.58 3.80 31.93
C LEU A 27 -0.07 5.17 31.67
N ASP A 28 0.74 6.24 31.71
CA ASP A 28 0.27 7.58 31.39
C ASP A 28 0.19 7.79 29.86
N PHE A 29 -1.03 7.74 29.32
CA PHE A 29 -1.29 8.01 27.90
C PHE A 29 -0.96 9.46 27.49
N ARG A 30 -0.74 10.39 28.42
CA ARG A 30 -0.33 11.77 28.10
C ARG A 30 1.16 11.85 27.79
N ASN A 31 1.93 10.82 28.11
CA ASN A 31 3.32 10.70 27.69
C ASN A 31 3.37 10.23 26.22
N GLY A 32 3.43 11.20 25.30
CA GLY A 32 3.43 10.92 23.86
C GLY A 32 4.61 10.05 23.41
N SER A 33 5.79 10.20 24.01
CA SER A 33 6.94 9.35 23.70
C SER A 33 6.70 7.89 24.09
N LEU A 34 6.08 7.65 25.25
CA LEU A 34 5.68 6.31 25.67
C LEU A 34 4.61 5.72 24.74
N MET A 35 3.64 6.52 24.29
CA MET A 35 2.64 6.06 23.33
C MET A 35 3.27 5.57 22.03
N LEU A 36 4.24 6.32 21.49
CA LEU A 36 4.97 5.92 20.28
C LEU A 36 5.80 4.65 20.52
N GLU A 37 6.44 4.52 21.68
CA GLU A 37 7.18 3.31 22.04
C GLU A 37 6.28 2.07 22.05
N ILE A 38 5.09 2.18 22.65
CA ILE A 38 4.09 1.09 22.69
C ILE A 38 3.54 0.74 21.31
N ALA A 39 3.51 1.71 20.40
CA ALA A 39 3.04 1.52 19.03
C ALA A 39 4.05 0.77 18.15
N ARG A 40 5.31 0.62 18.56
CA ARG A 40 6.31 -0.12 17.78
C ARG A 40 6.00 -1.61 17.75
N ASN A 41 6.22 -2.23 16.59
CA ASN A 41 6.07 -3.67 16.36
C ASN A 41 4.72 -4.23 16.84
N ILE A 42 3.63 -3.47 16.68
CA ILE A 42 2.30 -3.88 17.12
C ILE A 42 1.37 -4.13 15.92
N THR A 43 0.45 -5.05 16.10
CA THR A 43 -0.68 -5.26 15.19
C THR A 43 -1.98 -5.00 15.94
N PHE A 44 -2.80 -4.10 15.42
CA PHE A 44 -4.17 -3.89 15.87
C PHE A 44 -5.12 -4.65 14.95
N ILE A 45 -5.86 -5.59 15.54
CA ILE A 45 -7.00 -6.24 14.90
C ILE A 45 -8.24 -5.66 15.55
N SER A 46 -9.02 -4.90 14.77
CA SER A 46 -10.22 -4.21 15.25
C SER A 46 -11.24 -4.00 14.13
N ASP A 47 -12.34 -3.31 14.44
CA ASP A 47 -13.33 -2.86 13.46
C ASP A 47 -12.91 -1.57 12.71
N ALA A 48 -11.61 -1.24 12.72
CA ALA A 48 -11.09 -0.12 11.94
C ALA A 48 -11.24 -0.43 10.44
N ILE A 49 -11.42 0.60 9.61
CA ILE A 49 -11.75 0.43 8.19
C ILE A 49 -10.67 -0.38 7.46
N MET A 50 -9.41 -0.17 7.82
CA MET A 50 -8.27 -0.85 7.19
C MET A 50 -7.59 -1.86 8.12
N SER A 51 -8.36 -2.54 8.97
CA SER A 51 -7.89 -3.64 9.82
C SER A 51 -7.52 -4.88 8.97
N PRO A 52 -6.43 -5.60 9.30
CA PRO A 52 -5.50 -5.36 10.40
C PRO A 52 -4.53 -4.21 10.12
N VAL A 53 -4.21 -3.42 11.15
CA VAL A 53 -3.21 -2.34 11.06
C VAL A 53 -1.92 -2.76 11.77
N GLN A 54 -0.81 -2.78 11.05
CA GLN A 54 0.51 -3.15 11.57
C GLN A 54 1.42 -1.92 11.61
N PHE A 55 2.26 -1.83 12.65
CA PHE A 55 3.20 -0.72 12.86
C PHE A 55 4.62 -1.24 13.08
N ASP A 56 5.56 -0.89 12.22
CA ASP A 56 6.92 -1.41 12.28
C ASP A 56 7.72 -0.98 13.54
N SER A 57 9.01 -1.31 13.55
CA SER A 57 9.91 -0.95 14.67
C SER A 57 10.10 0.54 14.87
N ASN A 58 9.78 1.37 13.87
CA ASN A 58 9.82 2.82 13.94
C ASN A 58 8.47 3.43 14.35
N ALA A 59 7.45 2.60 14.57
CA ALA A 59 6.05 3.01 14.73
C ALA A 59 5.49 3.69 13.47
N ASP A 60 5.98 3.29 12.30
CA ASP A 60 5.38 3.64 11.03
C ASP A 60 4.33 2.59 10.65
N ARG A 61 3.17 3.04 10.20
CA ARG A 61 2.13 2.12 9.73
C ARG A 61 2.59 1.42 8.47
N MET A 62 2.55 0.09 8.47
CA MET A 62 2.78 -0.71 7.27
C MET A 62 1.73 -0.35 6.19
N PRO A 63 2.16 0.09 5.00
CA PRO A 63 1.23 0.61 4.01
C PRO A 63 0.53 -0.52 3.26
N VAL A 64 -0.68 -0.23 2.81
CA VAL A 64 -1.44 -1.06 1.87
C VAL A 64 -1.61 -0.25 0.61
N TYR A 65 -1.09 -0.76 -0.51
CA TYR A 65 -1.23 -0.10 -1.80
C TYR A 65 -2.38 -0.72 -2.58
N THR A 66 -3.10 0.12 -3.31
CA THR A 66 -4.11 -0.34 -4.27
C THR A 66 -3.66 0.06 -5.66
N ILE A 67 -3.65 -0.90 -6.58
CA ILE A 67 -3.22 -0.70 -7.96
C ILE A 67 -4.47 -0.66 -8.83
N TRP A 68 -4.59 0.40 -9.63
CA TRP A 68 -5.74 0.68 -10.46
C TRP A 68 -5.34 0.71 -11.93
N ASP A 69 -6.14 0.11 -12.80
CA ASP A 69 -5.96 0.19 -14.25
C ASP A 69 -6.94 1.20 -14.86
N TYR A 70 -6.42 2.10 -15.70
CA TYR A 70 -7.20 3.15 -16.37
C TYR A 70 -7.65 2.69 -17.76
N THR A 71 -8.30 1.53 -17.81
CA THR A 71 -8.75 0.91 -19.07
C THR A 71 -10.24 1.06 -19.32
N SER A 72 -10.97 1.71 -18.40
CA SER A 72 -12.40 1.95 -18.55
C SER A 72 -12.69 3.03 -19.61
N PRO A 73 -13.61 2.78 -20.56
CA PRO A 73 -14.11 3.81 -21.47
C PRO A 73 -14.75 5.01 -20.77
N THR A 74 -15.15 4.84 -19.50
CA THR A 74 -15.74 5.92 -18.68
C THR A 74 -14.68 6.83 -18.03
N GLY A 75 -13.39 6.53 -18.19
CA GLY A 75 -12.29 7.25 -17.52
C GLY A 75 -12.14 6.93 -16.02
N ILE A 76 -12.97 6.02 -15.50
CA ILE A 76 -12.92 5.59 -14.10
C ILE A 76 -11.93 4.42 -13.99
N GLY A 77 -10.88 4.57 -13.18
CA GLY A 77 -9.95 3.50 -12.90
C GLY A 77 -10.64 2.30 -12.24
N ARG A 78 -10.14 1.09 -12.49
CA ARG A 78 -10.64 -0.14 -11.88
C ARG A 78 -9.55 -0.79 -11.03
N LEU A 79 -9.92 -1.22 -9.82
CA LEU A 79 -9.02 -1.93 -8.93
C LEU A 79 -8.59 -3.27 -9.55
N VAL A 80 -7.30 -3.50 -9.66
CA VAL A 80 -6.72 -4.73 -10.26
C VAL A 80 -5.87 -5.50 -9.27
N ALA A 81 -5.23 -4.83 -8.32
CA ALA A 81 -4.46 -5.50 -7.29
C ALA A 81 -4.42 -4.71 -5.98
N ILE A 82 -4.16 -5.44 -4.91
CA ILE A 82 -3.87 -4.91 -3.58
C ILE A 82 -2.50 -5.45 -3.20
N GLU A 83 -1.57 -4.57 -2.85
CA GLU A 83 -0.29 -4.95 -2.28
C GLU A 83 -0.35 -4.74 -0.77
N GLU A 84 -0.10 -5.81 -0.03
CA GLU A 84 -0.04 -5.80 1.42
C GLU A 84 1.39 -6.06 1.87
N LEU A 85 1.92 -5.11 2.63
CA LEU A 85 3.21 -5.26 3.28
C LEU A 85 2.97 -5.64 4.74
N SER A 86 3.55 -6.77 5.15
CA SER A 86 3.58 -7.23 6.53
C SER A 86 5.03 -7.49 6.95
N TYR A 87 5.24 -7.80 8.24
CA TYR A 87 6.59 -8.11 8.75
C TYR A 87 7.24 -9.31 8.07
N SER A 88 6.46 -10.33 7.72
CA SER A 88 6.97 -11.61 7.22
C SER A 88 6.73 -11.80 5.73
N GLU A 89 5.72 -11.13 5.18
CA GLU A 89 5.26 -11.37 3.82
C GLU A 89 5.01 -10.06 3.09
N LYS A 90 5.45 -10.03 1.83
CA LYS A 90 5.09 -9.01 0.85
C LYS A 90 4.40 -9.74 -0.28
N TYR A 91 3.14 -9.45 -0.51
CA TYR A 91 2.41 -10.11 -1.58
C TYR A 91 1.49 -9.12 -2.30
N ILE A 92 1.35 -9.37 -3.60
CA ILE A 92 0.42 -8.67 -4.46
C ILE A 92 -0.75 -9.62 -4.70
N LYS A 93 -1.92 -9.26 -4.18
CA LYS A 93 -3.17 -9.97 -4.43
C LYS A 93 -3.84 -9.40 -5.67
N MET A 94 -3.88 -10.20 -6.73
CA MET A 94 -4.63 -9.86 -7.94
C MET A 94 -6.13 -9.96 -7.66
N VAL A 95 -6.84 -8.85 -7.85
CA VAL A 95 -8.31 -8.77 -7.77
C VAL A 95 -8.92 -8.99 -9.16
N ALA A 96 -8.20 -8.59 -10.20
CA ALA A 96 -8.58 -8.81 -11.59
C ALA A 96 -7.35 -8.65 -12.51
N PRO A 97 -7.36 -9.22 -13.73
CA PRO A 97 -6.23 -9.08 -14.65
C PRO A 97 -6.06 -7.62 -15.11
N PHE A 98 -4.81 -7.21 -15.37
CA PHE A 98 -4.52 -5.98 -16.10
C PHE A 98 -5.01 -6.07 -17.55
N LYS A 99 -5.48 -4.95 -18.09
CA LYS A 99 -5.78 -4.82 -19.52
C LYS A 99 -4.66 -4.03 -20.20
N TRP A 100 -4.01 -4.65 -21.17
CA TRP A 100 -2.96 -4.03 -21.96
C TRP A 100 -3.44 -3.79 -23.38
N PHE A 101 -3.20 -2.59 -23.90
CA PHE A 101 -3.58 -2.18 -25.26
C PHE A 101 -2.47 -2.43 -26.29
N THR A 102 -1.52 -3.31 -25.99
CA THR A 102 -0.53 -3.78 -26.95
C THR A 102 -1.19 -4.71 -27.97
N LYS A 103 -0.53 -4.94 -29.11
CA LYS A 103 -1.04 -5.80 -30.19
C LYS A 103 -1.30 -7.24 -29.74
N ASP A 104 -0.52 -7.74 -28.77
CA ASP A 104 -0.60 -9.10 -28.25
C ASP A 104 -1.36 -9.20 -26.91
N GLY A 105 -1.88 -8.08 -26.39
CA GLY A 105 -2.62 -8.02 -25.13
C GLY A 105 -1.77 -8.27 -23.87
N LYS A 106 -0.43 -8.24 -23.98
CA LYS A 106 0.51 -8.45 -22.87
C LYS A 106 1.09 -7.14 -22.35
N ALA A 107 1.71 -7.18 -21.17
CA ALA A 107 2.46 -6.03 -20.67
C ALA A 107 3.55 -5.64 -21.68
N PRO A 108 3.74 -4.33 -21.95
CA PRO A 108 4.85 -3.88 -22.79
C PRO A 108 6.19 -4.23 -22.12
N ALA A 109 7.23 -4.39 -22.94
CA ALA A 109 8.58 -4.53 -22.43
C ALA A 109 8.98 -3.28 -21.62
N ASP A 110 9.69 -3.50 -20.51
CA ASP A 110 10.23 -2.44 -19.65
C ASP A 110 11.46 -1.75 -20.27
N VAL A 111 12.08 -2.40 -21.25
CA VAL A 111 13.16 -1.87 -22.08
C VAL A 111 12.76 -1.96 -23.56
N PRO A 112 12.96 -0.90 -24.36
CA PRO A 112 12.73 -0.97 -25.81
C PRO A 112 13.61 -2.03 -26.47
N GLU A 113 13.13 -2.65 -27.55
CA GLU A 113 13.85 -3.70 -28.28
C GLU A 113 15.26 -3.27 -28.72
N CYS A 114 15.42 -2.00 -29.11
CA CYS A 114 16.71 -1.43 -29.50
C CYS A 114 17.47 -0.72 -28.37
N GLY A 115 17.09 -0.93 -27.11
CA GLY A 115 17.60 -0.16 -25.98
C GLY A 115 17.05 1.26 -25.96
N PHE A 116 17.27 1.97 -24.85
CA PHE A 116 16.75 3.34 -24.69
C PHE A 116 17.40 4.36 -25.64
N ASP A 117 18.61 4.08 -26.10
CA ASP A 117 19.42 4.95 -26.96
C ASP A 117 19.60 4.41 -28.39
N GLY A 118 18.95 3.29 -28.73
CA GLY A 118 19.10 2.65 -30.04
C GLY A 118 20.36 1.79 -30.18
N SER A 119 21.18 1.63 -29.13
CA SER A 119 22.46 0.90 -29.21
C SER A 119 22.32 -0.59 -29.50
N LEU A 120 21.15 -1.19 -29.27
CA LEU A 120 20.90 -2.62 -29.53
C LEU A 120 20.31 -2.88 -30.93
N CYS A 121 19.95 -1.82 -31.68
CA CYS A 121 19.53 -1.94 -33.07
C CYS A 121 20.74 -2.28 -33.95
N ILE A 122 20.64 -3.35 -34.74
CA ILE A 122 21.60 -3.59 -35.82
C ILE A 122 21.13 -2.75 -37.02
N TYR A 123 21.86 -1.69 -37.34
CA TYR A 123 21.64 -0.95 -38.58
C TYR A 123 22.35 -1.69 -39.71
N ASP A 124 21.56 -2.31 -40.59
CA ASP A 124 22.10 -2.91 -41.81
C ASP A 124 22.44 -1.77 -42.79
N ASN A 125 23.73 -1.49 -42.96
CA ASN A 125 24.25 -0.54 -43.96
C ASN A 125 24.46 -1.27 -45.29
N SER A 126 23.39 -1.83 -45.86
CA SER A 126 23.43 -2.45 -47.20
C SER A 126 23.20 -1.43 -48.31
#